data_AF-A0A3S8ZWF2-F1
#
_entry.id   AF-A0A3S8ZWF2-F1
#
_cell.length_a   1.000
_cell.length_b   1.000
_cell.length_c   1.000
_cell.angle_alpha   90.00
_cell.angle_beta   90.00
_cell.angle_gamma   90.00
#
_symmetry.space_group_name_H-M   'P 1'
#
loop_
_entity.id
_entity.type
_entity.pdbx_description
1 polymer ?
#
loop_
_entity_poly.entity_id
_entity_poly.type
_entity_poly.pdbx_seq_one_letter_code
_entity_poly.pdbx_strand_id
1 'polypeptide(L)'
;MNLGFIQYSNTTVFYKDGLSLISPAVAKNKSGGYWFDLRKVNLDRLSSSAFLFVRIVPDFFVLEPLNQVDTLVATALMGNRPHSGDVWAIGIELELAEMAAHLFNKSASQIKLKCKLLSLDETKIGLNLLGKSL
;
A
#
# COMPACT_ATOMS: atom_id res chain seq x y z
N MET A 1 -15.11 -2.61 -15.92
CA MET A 1 -15.27 -1.25 -15.36
C MET A 1 -13.87 -0.66 -15.21
N ASN A 2 -13.57 0.42 -15.92
CA ASN A 2 -12.33 1.17 -15.73
C ASN A 2 -12.55 2.17 -14.58
N LEU A 3 -11.69 2.16 -13.56
CA LEU A 3 -11.81 3.06 -12.40
C LEU A 3 -11.23 4.46 -12.69
N GLY A 4 -10.61 4.67 -13.85
CA GLY A 4 -10.09 5.98 -14.30
C GLY A 4 -8.67 6.31 -13.81
N PHE A 5 -8.02 5.37 -13.12
CA PHE A 5 -6.62 5.53 -12.69
C PHE A 5 -5.65 5.27 -13.84
N ILE A 6 -4.72 6.19 -14.06
CA ILE A 6 -3.67 6.08 -15.07
C ILE A 6 -2.35 5.77 -14.38
N GLN A 7 -1.70 4.69 -14.80
CA GLN A 7 -0.40 4.28 -14.28
C GLN A 7 0.70 5.24 -14.74
N TYR A 8 1.60 5.60 -13.83
CA TYR A 8 2.80 6.34 -14.16
C TYR A 8 3.89 5.41 -14.67
N SER A 9 4.10 5.41 -16.00
CA SER A 9 5.10 4.57 -16.66
C SER A 9 4.99 3.10 -16.23
N ASN A 10 6.09 2.46 -15.84
CA ASN A 10 6.15 1.09 -15.33
C ASN A 10 6.19 1.00 -13.79
N THR A 11 5.76 2.05 -13.09
CA THR A 11 5.82 2.11 -11.62
C THR A 11 4.54 1.56 -10.96
N THR A 12 4.54 1.45 -9.63
CA THR A 12 3.32 1.14 -8.87
C THR A 12 2.48 2.39 -8.56
N VAL A 13 2.79 3.55 -9.16
CA VAL A 13 2.08 4.81 -8.91
C VAL A 13 0.97 5.00 -9.95
N PHE A 14 -0.20 5.42 -9.50
CA PHE A 14 -1.37 5.70 -10.34
C PHE A 14 -1.97 7.06 -9.99
N TYR A 15 -2.55 7.77 -10.97
CA TYR A 15 -3.19 9.07 -10.77
C TYR A 15 -4.62 9.10 -11.29
N LYS A 16 -5.46 9.89 -10.63
CA LYS A 16 -6.81 10.24 -11.07
C LYS A 16 -7.25 11.53 -10.37
N ASP A 17 -7.71 12.51 -11.13
CA ASP A 17 -8.40 13.71 -10.61
C ASP A 17 -7.71 14.39 -9.40
N GLY A 18 -6.38 14.60 -9.47
CA GLY A 18 -5.61 15.22 -8.39
C GLY A 18 -5.29 14.32 -7.18
N LEU A 19 -5.72 13.06 -7.22
CA LEU A 19 -5.39 11.99 -6.27
C LEU A 19 -4.37 11.03 -6.87
N SER A 20 -3.56 10.43 -6.00
CA SER A 20 -2.58 9.41 -6.39
C SER A 20 -2.64 8.17 -5.51
N LEU A 21 -2.40 7.00 -6.10
CA LEU A 21 -2.25 5.73 -5.40
C LEU A 21 -0.82 5.23 -5.55
N ILE A 22 -0.28 4.61 -4.51
CA ILE A 22 0.78 3.62 -4.64
C ILE A 22 0.18 2.23 -4.46
N SER A 23 0.28 1.39 -5.48
CA SER A 23 -0.49 0.15 -5.59
C SER A 23 0.40 -1.10 -5.71
N PRO A 24 1.13 -1.51 -4.65
CA PRO A 24 1.89 -2.75 -4.66
C PRO A 24 0.98 -3.98 -4.68
N ALA A 25 1.39 -5.02 -5.39
CA ALA A 25 0.78 -6.33 -5.33
C ALA A 25 1.69 -7.30 -4.58
N VAL A 26 1.14 -8.06 -3.63
CA VAL A 26 1.88 -9.00 -2.80
C VAL A 26 1.22 -10.37 -2.84
N ALA A 27 2.04 -11.40 -3.05
CA ALA A 27 1.65 -12.79 -2.91
C ALA A 27 2.39 -13.41 -1.72
N LYS A 28 1.83 -14.49 -1.18
CA LYS A 28 2.47 -15.24 -0.09
C LYS A 28 3.82 -15.75 -0.55
N ASN A 29 4.88 -15.44 0.20
CA ASN A 29 6.22 -15.93 -0.11
C ASN A 29 6.41 -17.40 0.33
N LYS A 30 7.55 -17.99 -0.02
CA LYS A 30 7.88 -19.40 0.31
C LYS A 30 7.90 -19.69 1.82
N SER A 31 8.25 -18.69 2.64
CA SER A 31 8.25 -18.78 4.10
C SER A 31 6.88 -18.51 4.72
N GLY A 32 5.85 -18.31 3.90
CA GLY A 32 4.47 -18.11 4.33
C GLY A 32 4.10 -16.67 4.69
N GLY A 33 5.01 -15.70 4.58
CA GLY A 33 4.76 -14.29 4.89
C GLY A 33 4.37 -13.46 3.67
N TYR A 34 3.75 -12.31 3.92
CA TYR A 34 3.46 -11.29 2.92
C TYR A 34 4.31 -10.05 3.22
N TRP A 35 5.02 -9.53 2.23
CA TRP A 35 5.73 -8.25 2.35
C TRP A 35 6.00 -7.64 0.99
N PHE A 36 6.21 -6.33 0.95
CA PHE A 36 6.55 -5.56 -0.23
C PHE A 36 7.47 -4.39 0.13
N ASP A 37 8.15 -3.83 -0.87
CA ASP A 37 8.94 -2.60 -0.68
C ASP A 37 8.12 -1.38 -1.08
N LEU A 38 8.05 -0.38 -0.19
CA LEU A 38 7.73 0.99 -0.57
C LEU A 38 9.03 1.70 -0.93
N ARG A 39 9.12 2.20 -2.17
CA ARG A 39 10.33 2.88 -2.66
C ARG A 39 10.18 4.38 -2.53
N LYS A 40 11.20 5.05 -1.99
CA LYS A 40 11.20 6.52 -1.84
C LYS A 40 10.90 7.23 -3.16
N VAL A 41 11.53 6.80 -4.25
CA VAL A 41 11.32 7.36 -5.59
C VAL A 41 9.88 7.26 -6.10
N ASN A 42 9.08 6.31 -5.60
CA ASN A 42 7.66 6.21 -5.93
C ASN A 42 6.82 7.08 -5.01
N LEU A 43 7.16 7.15 -3.71
CA LEU A 43 6.49 8.03 -2.76
C LEU A 43 6.67 9.51 -3.12
N ASP A 44 7.87 9.91 -3.55
CA ASP A 44 8.18 11.29 -3.97
C ASP A 44 7.36 11.76 -5.18
N ARG A 45 6.68 10.85 -5.89
CA ARG A 45 5.83 11.17 -7.04
C ARG A 45 4.38 11.43 -6.63
N LEU A 46 3.98 11.05 -5.43
CA LEU A 46 2.58 11.11 -5.01
C LEU A 46 2.13 12.58 -4.87
N SER A 47 0.85 12.80 -5.12
CA SER A 47 0.18 14.07 -4.85
C SER A 47 -0.02 14.28 -3.35
N SER A 48 -0.51 15.45 -2.94
CA SER A 48 -0.89 15.70 -1.54
C SER A 48 -2.05 14.81 -1.06
N SER A 49 -2.92 14.36 -1.98
CA SER A 49 -3.99 13.40 -1.71
C SER A 49 -3.53 12.00 -2.15
N ALA A 50 -2.83 11.30 -1.26
CA ALA A 50 -2.19 10.03 -1.57
C ALA A 50 -2.73 8.86 -0.74
N PHE A 51 -2.83 7.69 -1.35
CA PHE A 51 -3.29 6.47 -0.70
C PHE A 51 -2.36 5.29 -0.99
N LEU A 52 -2.19 4.44 0.00
CA LEU A 52 -1.63 3.10 -0.14
C LEU A 52 -2.75 2.14 -0.52
N PHE A 53 -2.61 1.46 -1.65
CA PHE A 53 -3.56 0.45 -2.13
C PHE A 53 -2.85 -0.90 -2.33
N VAL A 54 -2.85 -1.76 -1.32
CA VAL A 54 -2.17 -3.06 -1.41
C VAL A 54 -3.13 -4.11 -1.95
N ARG A 55 -2.77 -4.78 -3.05
CA ARG A 55 -3.43 -6.01 -3.50
C ARG A 55 -2.74 -7.23 -2.91
N ILE A 56 -3.47 -8.00 -2.09
CA ILE A 56 -3.01 -9.23 -1.45
C ILE A 56 -3.65 -10.42 -2.17
N VAL A 57 -2.83 -11.19 -2.87
CA VAL A 57 -3.27 -12.33 -3.69
C VAL A 57 -3.77 -13.47 -2.77
N PRO A 58 -4.92 -14.11 -3.07
CA PRO A 58 -5.71 -13.99 -4.30
C PRO A 58 -6.62 -12.75 -4.38
N ASP A 59 -7.45 -12.45 -3.37
CA ASP A 59 -8.57 -11.52 -3.53
C ASP A 59 -8.80 -10.59 -2.32
N PHE A 60 -7.75 -10.21 -1.61
CA PHE A 60 -7.83 -9.26 -0.50
C PHE A 60 -7.12 -7.96 -0.80
N PHE A 61 -7.56 -6.89 -0.14
CA PHE A 61 -7.03 -5.55 -0.38
C PHE A 61 -6.92 -4.75 0.92
N VAL A 62 -5.99 -3.82 0.93
CA VAL A 62 -5.88 -2.75 1.93
C VAL A 62 -5.92 -1.42 1.19
N LEU A 63 -6.72 -0.47 1.67
CA LEU A 63 -6.80 0.88 1.14
C LEU A 63 -6.74 1.87 2.30
N GLU A 64 -5.62 2.58 2.44
CA GLU A 64 -5.40 3.53 3.53
C GLU A 64 -4.85 4.85 2.99
N PRO A 65 -5.25 6.00 3.57
CA PRO A 65 -4.57 7.27 3.33
C PRO A 65 -3.07 7.16 3.68
N LEU A 66 -2.20 7.78 2.88
CA LEU A 66 -0.75 7.63 3.05
C LEU A 66 -0.27 8.18 4.40
N ASN A 67 -0.90 9.23 4.91
CA ASN A 67 -0.56 9.81 6.22
C ASN A 67 -0.80 8.84 7.40
N GLN A 68 -1.69 7.86 7.26
CA GLN A 68 -1.89 6.83 8.28
C GLN A 68 -0.72 5.84 8.34
N VAL A 69 0.06 5.73 7.25
CA VAL A 69 1.22 4.82 7.18
C VAL A 69 2.56 5.53 7.44
N ASP A 70 2.56 6.83 7.75
CA ASP A 70 3.79 7.63 7.93
C ASP A 70 4.75 7.02 8.98
N THR A 71 4.20 6.45 10.06
CA THR A 71 5.00 5.80 11.10
C THR A 71 5.75 4.57 10.60
N LEU A 72 5.23 3.88 9.58
CA LEU A 72 5.85 2.70 8.98
C LEU A 72 6.96 3.07 7.98
N VAL A 73 6.93 4.31 7.48
CA VAL A 73 7.89 4.85 6.49
C VAL A 73 8.78 5.96 7.07
N ALA A 74 8.98 5.97 8.39
CA ALA A 74 9.92 6.89 9.02
C ALA A 74 11.34 6.71 8.44
N THR A 75 12.06 7.81 8.21
CA THR A 75 13.42 7.77 7.62
C THR A 75 14.39 6.90 8.43
N ALA A 76 14.23 6.82 9.75
CA ALA A 76 15.04 5.95 10.61
C ALA A 76 14.85 4.44 10.34
N LEU A 77 13.76 4.05 9.68
CA LEU A 77 13.45 2.67 9.30
C LEU A 77 13.75 2.39 7.82
N MET A 78 14.34 3.36 7.12
CA MET A 78 14.66 3.28 5.70
C MET A 78 15.91 2.42 5.51
N GLY A 79 15.82 1.44 4.61
CA GLY A 79 16.97 0.67 4.14
C GLY A 79 17.38 1.09 2.74
N ASN A 80 18.61 0.79 2.35
CA ASN A 80 19.06 0.92 0.97
C ASN A 80 19.20 -0.46 0.34
N ARG A 81 18.56 -0.67 -0.82
CA ARG A 81 18.65 -1.91 -1.59
C ARG A 81 19.56 -1.68 -2.79
N PRO A 82 20.58 -2.54 -3.02
CA PRO A 82 21.39 -2.48 -4.23
C PRO A 82 20.50 -2.41 -5.47
N HIS A 83 20.77 -1.44 -6.34
CA HIS A 83 20.04 -1.20 -7.60
C HIS A 83 18.55 -0.83 -7.49
N SER A 84 17.97 -0.79 -6.28
CA SER A 84 16.56 -0.40 -6.06
C SER A 84 16.42 0.89 -5.24
N GLY A 85 17.52 1.37 -4.66
CA GLY A 85 17.56 2.64 -3.93
C GLY A 85 16.98 2.52 -2.53
N ASP A 86 16.48 3.65 -2.02
CA ASP A 86 15.93 3.76 -0.67
C ASP A 86 14.51 3.17 -0.59
N VAL A 87 14.30 2.28 0.38
CA VAL A 87 13.04 1.55 0.55
C VAL A 87 12.68 1.35 2.02
N TRP A 88 11.39 1.14 2.25
CA TRP A 88 10.84 0.58 3.48
C TRP A 88 10.24 -0.78 3.17
N ALA A 89 10.73 -1.82 3.87
CA ALA A 89 10.20 -3.16 3.71
C ALA A 89 8.98 -3.33 4.62
N ILE A 90 7.79 -3.37 4.03
CA ILE A 90 6.52 -3.45 4.74
C ILE A 90 6.05 -4.90 4.78
N GLY A 91 5.92 -5.46 5.98
CA GLY A 91 5.29 -6.75 6.24
C GLY A 91 3.79 -6.63 6.42
N ILE A 92 3.09 -7.72 6.13
CA ILE A 92 1.64 -7.87 6.36
C ILE A 92 1.39 -9.17 7.11
N GLU A 93 0.66 -9.07 8.21
CA GLU A 93 0.03 -10.18 8.89
C GLU A 93 -1.48 -10.10 8.68
N LEU A 94 -2.10 -11.23 8.31
CA LEU A 94 -3.55 -11.29 8.07
C LEU A 94 -4.25 -11.90 9.28
N GLU A 95 -5.32 -11.26 9.72
CA GLU A 95 -6.22 -11.71 10.77
C GLU A 95 -7.60 -11.92 10.16
N LEU A 96 -7.78 -13.06 9.48
CA LEU A 96 -8.93 -13.31 8.62
C LEU A 96 -10.27 -13.40 9.40
N ALA A 97 -10.24 -13.86 10.66
CA ALA A 97 -11.43 -13.92 11.50
C ALA A 97 -12.04 -12.54 11.74
N GLU A 98 -11.19 -11.51 11.83
CA GLU A 98 -11.57 -10.12 12.07
C GLU A 98 -11.59 -9.28 10.78
N MET A 99 -11.34 -9.90 9.63
CA MET A 99 -11.17 -9.23 8.34
C MET A 99 -10.21 -8.03 8.46
N ALA A 100 -9.04 -8.27 9.05
CA ALA A 100 -8.03 -7.24 9.29
C ALA A 100 -6.65 -7.62 8.73
N ALA A 101 -5.85 -6.60 8.44
CA ALA A 101 -4.44 -6.71 8.13
C ALA A 101 -3.63 -5.85 9.08
N HIS A 102 -2.48 -6.34 9.53
CA HIS A 102 -1.52 -5.58 10.32
C HIS A 102 -0.32 -5.27 9.45
N LEU A 103 -0.17 -4.00 9.08
CA LEU A 103 0.98 -3.50 8.35
C LEU A 103 2.08 -3.08 9.32
N PHE A 104 3.33 -3.42 9.01
CA PHE A 104 4.47 -3.03 9.83
C PHE A 104 5.73 -2.89 9.01
N ASN A 105 6.66 -2.05 9.47
CA ASN A 105 8.01 -2.08 8.92
C ASN A 105 8.76 -3.31 9.46
N LYS A 106 9.40 -4.10 8.60
CA LYS A 106 10.12 -5.31 9.02
C LYS A 106 11.26 -5.05 9.99
N SER A 107 11.84 -3.84 9.99
CA SER A 107 12.89 -3.44 10.93
C SER A 107 12.33 -2.99 12.28
N ALA A 108 11.01 -2.84 12.42
CA ALA A 108 10.31 -2.44 13.63
C ALA A 108 8.95 -3.16 13.75
N SER A 109 8.98 -4.50 13.70
CA SER A 109 7.76 -5.34 13.61
C SER A 109 6.84 -5.28 14.82
N GLN A 110 7.29 -4.69 15.94
CA GLN A 110 6.48 -4.43 17.13
C GLN A 110 5.47 -3.29 16.94
N ILE A 111 5.68 -2.39 15.97
CA ILE A 111 4.76 -1.29 15.67
C ILE A 111 3.91 -1.70 14.46
N LYS A 112 2.61 -1.87 14.68
CA LYS A 112 1.66 -2.37 13.68
C LYS A 112 0.52 -1.38 13.49
N LEU A 113 0.21 -1.08 12.23
CA LEU A 113 -1.02 -0.40 11.84
C LEU A 113 -2.07 -1.45 11.50
N LYS A 114 -3.15 -1.50 12.29
CA LYS A 114 -4.31 -2.34 11.98
C LYS A 114 -5.14 -1.64 10.88
N CYS A 115 -5.31 -2.32 9.77
CA CYS A 115 -6.07 -1.88 8.60
C CYS A 115 -7.24 -2.83 8.38
N LYS A 116 -8.31 -2.34 7.72
CA LYS A 116 -9.39 -3.20 7.27
C LYS A 116 -8.92 -4.03 6.07
N LEU A 117 -9.22 -5.33 6.09
CA LEU A 117 -9.06 -6.21 4.94
C LEU A 117 -10.34 -6.14 4.10
N LEU A 118 -10.22 -5.65 2.87
CA LEU A 118 -11.34 -5.43 1.97
C LEU A 118 -11.48 -6.58 0.97
N SER A 119 -12.71 -6.93 0.66
CA SER A 119 -13.06 -7.69 -0.54
C SER A 119 -12.88 -6.86 -1.81
N LEU A 120 -12.93 -7.51 -2.96
CA LEU A 120 -12.89 -6.83 -4.26
C LEU A 120 -14.02 -5.80 -4.42
N ASP A 121 -15.23 -6.11 -3.96
CA ASP A 121 -16.38 -5.22 -4.14
C ASP A 121 -16.32 -4.01 -3.20
N GLU A 122 -15.93 -4.21 -1.94
CA GLU A 122 -15.67 -3.09 -1.03
C GLU A 122 -14.56 -2.18 -1.54
N THR A 123 -13.53 -2.76 -2.16
CA THR A 123 -12.43 -2.02 -2.76
C THR A 123 -12.90 -1.14 -3.92
N LYS A 124 -13.73 -1.66 -4.82
CA LYS A 124 -14.31 -0.88 -5.92
C LYS A 124 -15.15 0.28 -5.39
N ILE A 125 -15.92 0.05 -4.33
CA ILE A 125 -16.72 1.11 -3.69
C ILE A 125 -15.78 2.18 -3.10
N GLY A 126 -14.78 1.78 -2.32
CA GLY A 126 -13.81 2.69 -1.71
C GLY A 126 -13.10 3.57 -2.75
N LEU A 127 -12.54 2.96 -3.80
CA LEU A 127 -11.85 3.68 -4.87
C LEU A 127 -12.78 4.63 -5.65
N ASN A 128 -14.06 4.29 -5.83
CA ASN A 128 -15.02 5.18 -6.46
C ASN A 128 -15.40 6.38 -5.58
N LEU A 129 -15.46 6.20 -4.25
CA LEU A 129 -15.74 7.28 -3.31
C LEU A 129 -14.59 8.28 -3.23
N LEU A 130 -13.34 7.83 -3.34
CA LEU A 130 -12.17 8.72 -3.34
C LEU A 130 -12.22 9.77 -4.46
N GLY A 131 -12.74 9.42 -5.64
CA GLY A 131 -12.85 10.34 -6.78
C GLY A 131 -14.07 11.27 -6.73
N LYS A 132 -14.92 11.19 -5.69
CA LYS A 132 -16.12 12.05 -5.53
C LYS A 132 -15.96 13.11 -4.44
N SER A 133 -14.88 13.06 -3.66
CA SER A 133 -14.66 13.92 -2.49
C SER A 133 -13.93 15.24 -2.82
N LEU A 134 -14.02 15.72 -4.06
CA LEU A 134 -13.47 17.00 -4.52
C LEU A 134 -14.61 17.91 -5.00
#